data_AF-A0A7J8M281-F1
#
_entry.id   AF-A0A7J8M281-F1
#
_cell.length_a   1.000
_cell.length_b   1.000
_cell.length_c   1.000
_cell.angle_alpha   90.00
_cell.angle_beta   90.00
_cell.angle_gamma   90.00
#
_symmetry.space_group_name_H-M   'P 1'
#
loop_
_entity.id
_entity.type
_entity.pdbx_description
1 polymer ?
#
loop_
_entity_poly.entity_id
_entity_poly.type
_entity_poly.pdbx_seq_one_letter_code
_entity_poly.pdbx_strand_id
1 'polypeptide(L)'
;MVDCIAGLTDLVQKLQMSTKVMDEGGKDNGVVRVDDSNDVIRVEMNDIQMWVNMALEEEETCKNGLANMDVKGKVKKGIRKGIVNVAHLTSNALAFVKSFAFAHN
;
A
#
# COMPACT_ATOMS: atom_id res chain seq x y z
N MET A 1 -10.26 12.42 10.31
CA MET A 1 -11.20 12.39 9.16
C MET A 1 -10.52 12.77 7.83
N VAL A 2 -9.38 13.47 7.88
CA VAL A 2 -8.53 13.86 6.74
C VAL A 2 -7.70 12.68 6.17
N ASP A 3 -7.66 11.53 6.83
CA ASP A 3 -6.62 10.52 6.52
C ASP A 3 -7.01 9.34 5.62
N CYS A 4 -8.24 9.19 5.12
CA CYS A 4 -8.48 8.08 4.17
C CYS A 4 -7.70 8.29 2.87
N ILE A 5 -7.80 9.48 2.27
CA ILE A 5 -7.11 9.77 1.02
C ILE A 5 -5.59 9.82 1.27
N ALA A 6 -5.16 10.39 2.39
CA ALA A 6 -3.75 10.42 2.77
C ALA A 6 -3.19 9.01 2.98
N GLY A 7 -3.89 8.16 3.72
CA GLY A 7 -3.54 6.75 3.92
C GLY A 7 -3.47 6.01 2.59
N LEU A 8 -4.53 6.00 1.78
CA LEU A 8 -4.52 5.35 0.46
C LEU A 8 -3.40 5.88 -0.45
N THR A 9 -3.04 7.16 -0.36
CA THR A 9 -1.90 7.73 -1.10
C THR A 9 -0.57 7.18 -0.60
N ASP A 10 -0.36 7.16 0.71
CA ASP A 10 0.81 6.59 1.38
C ASP A 10 0.96 5.08 1.05
N LEU A 11 -0.15 4.34 1.01
CA LEU A 11 -0.15 2.94 0.57
C LEU A 11 0.32 2.77 -0.87
N VAL A 12 -0.17 3.59 -1.79
CA VAL A 12 0.27 3.53 -3.19
C VAL A 12 1.77 3.83 -3.29
N GLN A 13 2.27 4.81 -2.55
CA GLN A 13 3.70 5.11 -2.50
C GLN A 13 4.52 3.93 -1.95
N LYS A 14 4.11 3.34 -0.82
CA LYS A 14 4.77 2.17 -0.21
C LYS A 14 4.76 0.95 -1.12
N LEU A 15 3.66 0.70 -1.83
CA LEU A 15 3.56 -0.38 -2.83
C LEU A 15 4.51 -0.14 -4.01
N GLN A 16 4.63 1.10 -4.49
CA GLN A 16 5.60 1.47 -5.53
C GLN A 16 7.05 1.28 -5.06
N MET A 17 7.36 1.64 -3.81
CA MET A 17 8.68 1.37 -3.22
C MET A 17 8.95 -0.14 -3.16
N SER A 18 7.95 -0.92 -2.73
CA SER A 18 8.04 -2.38 -2.66
C SER A 18 8.37 -2.99 -4.04
N THR A 19 7.73 -2.51 -5.12
CA THR A 19 8.06 -2.98 -6.48
C THR A 19 9.47 -2.63 -6.91
N LYS A 20 10.00 -1.47 -6.55
CA LYS A 20 11.39 -1.08 -6.88
C LYS A 20 12.40 -2.00 -6.21
N VAL A 21 12.21 -2.27 -4.91
CA VAL A 21 13.08 -3.18 -4.13
C VAL A 21 13.08 -4.59 -4.71
N MET A 22 11.90 -5.08 -5.11
CA MET A 22 11.76 -6.42 -5.69
C MET A 22 12.36 -6.52 -7.10
N ASP A 23 12.30 -5.46 -7.91
CA ASP A 23 12.86 -5.40 -9.27
C ASP A 23 14.39 -5.29 -9.29
N GLU A 24 14.98 -4.59 -8.32
CA GLU A 24 16.45 -4.50 -8.13
C GLU A 24 17.07 -5.82 -7.61
N GLY A 25 16.28 -6.89 -7.52
CA GLY A 25 16.75 -8.26 -7.30
C GLY A 25 17.27 -8.52 -5.89
N GLY A 26 16.94 -7.68 -4.90
CA GLY A 26 17.42 -7.84 -3.53
C GLY A 26 18.94 -7.78 -3.38
N LYS A 27 19.67 -7.35 -4.43
CA LYS A 27 21.13 -7.24 -4.41
C LYS A 27 21.50 -5.88 -3.86
N ASP A 28 22.10 -5.90 -2.67
CA ASP A 28 22.61 -4.77 -1.88
C ASP A 28 21.54 -3.85 -1.27
N ASN A 29 21.00 -4.28 -0.13
CA ASN A 29 20.44 -3.41 0.93
C ASN A 29 19.19 -2.56 0.63
N GLY A 30 18.44 -2.82 -0.44
CA GLY A 30 17.07 -2.33 -0.61
C GLY A 30 16.94 -0.81 -0.55
N VAL A 31 17.92 -0.11 -1.11
CA VAL A 31 18.04 1.34 -1.07
C VAL A 31 17.06 1.97 -2.08
N VAL A 32 15.93 2.48 -1.59
CA VAL A 32 14.93 3.18 -2.40
C VAL A 32 15.11 4.69 -2.27
N ARG A 33 15.20 5.37 -3.42
CA ARG A 33 15.07 6.83 -3.48
C ARG A 33 13.60 7.22 -3.45
N VAL A 34 13.25 8.08 -2.49
CA VAL A 34 11.91 8.68 -2.40
C VAL A 34 11.94 10.01 -3.15
N ASP A 35 11.30 10.05 -4.33
CA ASP A 35 11.16 11.25 -5.18
C ASP A 35 12.48 11.96 -5.54
N ASP A 36 12.41 13.25 -5.90
CA ASP A 36 13.54 14.18 -6.17
C ASP A 36 14.34 14.55 -4.90
N SER A 37 14.13 13.84 -3.79
CA SER A 37 14.90 14.03 -2.56
C SER A 37 16.25 13.31 -2.64
N ASN A 38 17.25 13.83 -1.91
CA ASN A 38 18.49 13.11 -1.65
C ASN A 38 18.33 12.04 -0.54
N ASP A 39 17.12 11.86 -0.02
CA ASP A 39 16.83 10.87 1.01
C ASP A 39 16.82 9.46 0.45
N VAL A 40 17.51 8.58 1.17
CA VAL A 40 17.71 7.19 0.81
C VAL A 40 17.17 6.33 1.94
N ILE A 41 16.13 5.55 1.64
CA ILE A 41 15.52 4.65 2.63
C ILE A 41 15.99 3.24 2.33
N ARG A 42 16.45 2.52 3.35
CA ARG A 42 16.66 1.07 3.26
C ARG A 42 15.35 0.38 3.55
N VAL A 43 14.92 -0.47 2.64
CA VAL A 43 13.66 -1.20 2.69
C VAL A 43 13.97 -2.68 2.66
N GLU A 44 13.58 -3.37 3.72
CA GLU A 44 13.72 -4.82 3.84
C GLU A 44 12.40 -5.53 3.53
N MET A 45 12.47 -6.85 3.33
CA MET A 45 11.28 -7.65 3.04
C MET A 45 10.23 -7.60 4.17
N ASN A 46 10.68 -7.41 5.42
CA ASN A 46 9.79 -7.22 6.56
C ASN A 46 9.04 -5.88 6.49
N ASP A 47 9.68 -4.82 6.01
CA ASP A 47 9.03 -3.51 5.81
C ASP A 47 7.93 -3.63 4.75
N ILE A 48 8.23 -4.32 3.64
CA ILE A 48 7.24 -4.59 2.57
C ILE A 48 6.05 -5.38 3.13
N GLN A 49 6.29 -6.44 3.91
CA GLN A 49 5.20 -7.20 4.55
C GLN A 49 4.38 -6.33 5.50
N MET A 50 5.03 -5.49 6.31
CA MET A 50 4.35 -4.57 7.23
C MET A 50 3.46 -3.59 6.46
N TRP A 51 3.99 -2.94 5.42
CA TRP A 51 3.26 -1.96 4.63
C TRP A 51 2.04 -2.56 3.93
N VAL A 52 2.17 -3.75 3.37
CA VAL A 52 1.05 -4.43 2.71
C VAL A 52 -0.01 -4.87 3.73
N ASN A 53 0.37 -5.24 4.96
CA ASN A 53 -0.62 -5.53 6.02
C ASN A 53 -1.34 -4.25 6.47
N MET A 54 -0.61 -3.15 6.69
CA MET A 54 -1.19 -1.84 7.04
C MET A 54 -2.18 -1.35 5.97
N ALA A 55 -1.91 -1.64 4.70
CA ALA A 55 -2.78 -1.29 3.59
C ALA A 55 -4.21 -1.86 3.71
N LEU A 56 -4.35 -3.06 4.27
CA LEU A 56 -5.65 -3.68 4.52
C LEU A 56 -6.38 -3.02 5.70
N GLU A 57 -5.65 -2.58 6.73
CA GLU A 57 -6.22 -1.89 7.89
C GLU A 57 -6.71 -0.47 7.53
N GLU A 58 -5.95 0.24 6.70
CA GLU A 58 -6.30 1.57 6.21
C GLU A 58 -7.51 1.53 5.27
N GLU A 59 -7.63 0.50 4.45
CA GLU A 59 -8.83 0.26 3.64
C GLU A 59 -10.08 0.09 4.52
N GLU A 60 -10.00 -0.74 5.56
CA GLU A 60 -11.11 -0.97 6.48
C GLU A 60 -11.49 0.33 7.22
N THR A 61 -10.48 1.09 7.64
CA THR A 61 -10.65 2.42 8.23
C THR A 61 -11.36 3.36 7.27
N CYS A 62 -11.00 3.34 5.98
CA CYS A 62 -11.67 4.17 4.98
C CYS A 62 -13.11 3.74 4.71
N LYS A 63 -13.39 2.42 4.67
CA LYS A 63 -14.75 1.89 4.52
C LYS A 63 -15.65 2.38 5.67
N ASN A 64 -15.13 2.33 6.90
CA ASN A 64 -15.83 2.79 8.10
C ASN A 64 -16.00 4.32 8.11
N GLY A 65 -14.96 5.07 7.73
CA GLY A 65 -15.03 6.53 7.61
C GLY A 65 -16.05 6.98 6.57
N LEU A 66 -16.09 6.33 5.41
CA LEU A 66 -17.04 6.62 4.34
C LEU A 66 -18.49 6.35 4.77
N ALA A 67 -18.73 5.32 5.59
CA ALA A 67 -20.07 5.03 6.10
C ALA A 67 -20.66 6.23 6.86
N ASN A 68 -19.81 6.95 7.60
CA ASN A 68 -20.17 8.10 8.43
C ASN A 68 -20.16 9.45 7.67
N MET A 69 -19.74 9.49 6.40
CA MET A 69 -19.72 10.71 5.60
C MET A 69 -21.10 11.03 5.01
N ASP A 70 -21.48 12.31 5.13
CA ASP A 70 -22.63 12.91 4.44
C ASP A 70 -22.23 13.37 3.04
N VAL A 71 -22.21 12.41 2.11
CA VAL A 71 -21.90 12.64 0.68
C VAL A 71 -23.00 12.05 -0.18
N LYS A 72 -23.28 12.70 -1.32
CA LYS A 72 -24.30 12.25 -2.28
C LYS A 72 -24.12 10.77 -2.62
N GLY A 73 -25.21 10.00 -2.66
CA GLY A 73 -25.16 8.53 -2.82
C GLY A 73 -24.38 8.03 -4.04
N LYS A 74 -24.43 8.74 -5.17
CA LYS A 74 -23.62 8.42 -6.37
C LYS A 74 -22.12 8.54 -6.09
N VAL A 75 -21.70 9.59 -5.39
CA VAL A 75 -20.30 9.83 -5.01
C VAL A 75 -19.86 8.76 -4.00
N LYS A 76 -20.68 8.48 -2.98
CA LYS A 76 -20.43 7.43 -1.98
C LYS A 76 -20.18 6.06 -2.63
N LYS A 77 -20.99 5.71 -3.63
CA LYS A 77 -20.84 4.45 -4.39
C LYS A 77 -19.53 4.41 -5.20
N GLY A 78 -19.13 5.55 -5.79
CA GLY A 78 -17.86 5.67 -6.51
C GLY A 78 -16.66 5.46 -5.60
N ILE A 79 -16.64 6.14 -4.45
CA ILE A 79 -15.55 6.00 -3.46
C ILE A 79 -15.47 4.55 -2.94
N ARG A 80 -16.61 3.95 -2.57
CA ARG A 80 -16.66 2.55 -2.12
C ARG A 80 -16.09 1.58 -3.17
N LYS A 81 -16.37 1.80 -4.45
CA LYS A 81 -15.81 0.98 -5.54
C LYS A 81 -14.29 1.14 -5.61
N GLY A 82 -13.77 2.34 -5.43
CA GLY A 82 -12.33 2.61 -5.37
C GLY A 82 -11.65 1.86 -4.21
N ILE A 83 -12.21 1.97 -3.00
CA ILE A 83 -11.71 1.28 -1.79
C ILE A 83 -11.62 -0.24 -2.04
N VAL A 84 -12.71 -0.86 -2.53
CA VAL A 84 -12.73 -2.31 -2.83
C VAL A 84 -11.71 -2.69 -3.91
N ASN A 85 -11.45 -1.82 -4.88
CA ASN A 85 -10.44 -2.10 -5.89
C ASN A 85 -9.02 -2.09 -5.30
N VAL A 86 -8.72 -1.12 -4.43
CA VAL A 86 -7.44 -1.08 -3.71
C VAL A 86 -7.29 -2.32 -2.83
N ALA A 87 -8.35 -2.74 -2.11
CA ALA A 87 -8.41 -3.98 -1.32
C ALA A 87 -7.88 -5.20 -2.06
N HIS A 88 -8.42 -5.42 -3.26
CA HIS A 88 -8.12 -6.58 -4.07
C HIS A 88 -6.67 -6.54 -4.56
N LEU A 89 -6.20 -5.37 -4.98
CA LEU A 89 -4.82 -5.19 -5.43
C LEU A 89 -3.82 -5.40 -4.29
N THR A 90 -4.10 -4.84 -3.11
CA THR A 90 -3.31 -5.05 -1.89
C THR A 90 -3.26 -6.52 -1.49
N SER A 91 -4.41 -7.22 -1.52
CA SER A 91 -4.48 -8.65 -1.20
C SER A 91 -3.65 -9.50 -2.17
N ASN A 92 -3.67 -9.17 -3.46
CA ASN A 92 -2.84 -9.82 -4.47
C ASN A 92 -1.34 -9.54 -4.23
N ALA A 93 -0.99 -8.29 -3.91
CA ALA A 93 0.38 -7.92 -3.56
C ALA A 93 0.87 -8.70 -2.33
N LEU A 94 0.03 -8.88 -1.31
CA LEU A 94 0.38 -9.66 -0.12
C LEU A 94 0.71 -11.11 -0.45
N ALA A 95 -0.08 -11.73 -1.32
CA ALA A 95 0.18 -13.10 -1.77
C ALA A 95 1.52 -13.21 -2.52
N PHE A 96 1.81 -12.22 -3.38
CA PHE A 96 3.08 -12.16 -4.11
C PHE A 96 4.28 -11.97 -3.17
N VAL A 97 4.21 -11.00 -2.26
CA VAL A 97 5.25 -10.72 -1.26
C VAL A 97 5.50 -11.94 -0.39
N LYS A 98 4.46 -12.59 0.14
CA LYS A 98 4.61 -13.82 0.92
C LYS A 98 5.30 -14.94 0.13
N SER A 99 4.93 -15.11 -1.14
CA SER A 99 5.52 -16.15 -2.01
C SER A 99 6.98 -15.85 -2.32
N PHE A 100 7.31 -14.59 -2.59
CA PHE A 100 8.69 -14.16 -2.83
C PHE A 100 9.57 -14.36 -1.59
N ALA A 101 9.08 -13.97 -0.40
CA ALA A 101 9.79 -14.18 0.87
C ALA A 101 10.04 -15.67 1.13
N PHE A 102 9.09 -16.54 0.79
CA PHE A 102 9.26 -17.99 0.90
C PHE A 102 10.29 -18.56 -0.08
N ALA A 103 10.33 -18.05 -1.31
CA ALA A 103 11.23 -18.54 -2.36
C ALA A 103 12.69 -18.06 -2.21
N HIS A 104 12.91 -16.96 -1.50
CA HIS A 104 14.22 -16.34 -1.29
C HIS A 104 14.80 -16.58 0.13
N ASN A 105 14.20 -17.49 0.90
CA ASN A 105 14.74 -18.05 2.14
C ASN A 105 15.46 -19.38 1.85
#